data_AF-A0A0T9PTD8-F1
#
_entry.id   AF-A0A0T9PTD8-F1
#
_cell.length_a   1.000
_cell.length_b   1.000
_cell.length_c   1.000
_cell.angle_alpha   90.00
_cell.angle_beta   90.00
_cell.angle_gamma   90.00
#
_symmetry.space_group_name_H-M   'P 1'
#
loop_
_entity.id
_entity.type
_entity.pdbx_description
1 polymer ?
#
loop_
_entity_poly.entity_id
_entity_poly.type
_entity_poly.pdbx_seq_one_letter_code
_entity_poly.pdbx_strand_id
1 'polypeptide(L)'
;MPPLDQHYTPPALARALVNKIITILQPTIDSQFIEPAEGHGAFTQPLRDLGYQHVIGFDIDPKIPRTQKQDFLKLDNPPHGIYIGNPPYGYKGGKAVLFFNKSAEAASAICFILPRSFTKQSNQQQLNPYFHLVYSQPIDPVFSATSTRTLFQIWVKRDYRRITITAVQQSKPAISRCSAEKATHFLIRTGTNINFVLENPHTPRSQPVIINDLRVLENIGRLNSYSRNTSSIIKSITCDDINNLMRSQPMNNKLLKMLNAPDYNFGLFISDEESRKIISTLDVNDIKVLENTLHTFAIDVQDYQVKNAESLRQEKLDKIESLKKLLAANKDLGLEFSDLAALIGTTSEPTTKTKKPAKPAAGNNFTVEWLETDKKTNETTTKKFSIVNFNVKNNKIANDQFFISAMKKMDNNLFEFMATYSTDYQQYCNASYNGSSFYISNSRWNAEANRQFDKWVSEQQPLPEDIKEQRSMFKAAVLIK
;
A
#
# COMPACT_ATOMS: atom_id res chain seq x y z
N MET A 1 30.75 11.66 37.91
CA MET A 1 29.69 11.33 36.92
C MET A 1 30.37 10.81 35.66
N PRO A 2 29.81 9.81 34.95
CA PRO A 2 30.32 9.45 33.63
C PRO A 2 30.24 10.67 32.68
N PRO A 3 31.10 10.76 31.65
CA PRO A 3 31.07 11.86 30.69
C PRO A 3 29.68 12.03 30.07
N LEU A 4 29.21 13.27 29.95
CA LEU A 4 27.97 13.57 29.23
C LEU A 4 28.16 13.26 27.74
N ASP A 5 27.17 12.58 27.15
CA ASP A 5 27.17 12.17 25.75
C ASP A 5 26.80 13.36 24.86
N GLN A 6 27.80 14.19 24.51
CA GLN A 6 27.62 15.44 23.77
C GLN A 6 27.83 15.23 22.27
N HIS A 7 26.80 15.55 21.47
CA HIS A 7 26.85 15.52 20.00
C HIS A 7 26.47 16.90 19.46
N TYR A 8 27.48 17.73 19.15
CA TYR A 8 27.22 19.09 18.65
C TYR A 8 26.74 19.06 17.19
N THR A 9 25.56 19.63 16.95
CA THR A 9 24.99 19.77 15.61
C THR A 9 25.53 21.04 14.95
N PRO A 10 26.15 20.97 13.76
CA PRO A 10 26.62 22.16 13.06
C PRO A 10 25.46 23.12 12.73
N PRO A 11 25.58 24.44 12.98
CA PRO A 11 24.49 25.39 12.80
C PRO A 11 23.90 25.43 11.38
N ALA A 12 24.74 25.29 10.36
CA ALA A 12 24.29 25.26 8.96
C ALA A 12 23.40 24.04 8.68
N LEU A 13 23.75 22.87 9.22
CA LEU A 13 22.92 21.67 9.13
C LEU A 13 21.60 21.88 9.88
N ALA A 14 21.65 22.37 11.12
CA ALA A 14 20.45 22.60 11.93
C ALA A 14 19.46 23.54 11.21
N ARG A 15 19.93 24.62 10.61
CA ARG A 15 19.11 25.53 9.80
C ARG A 15 18.47 24.84 8.58
N ALA A 16 19.24 24.01 7.87
CA ALA A 16 18.70 23.24 6.74
C ALA A 16 17.61 22.24 7.18
N LEU A 17 17.80 21.60 8.34
CA LEU A 17 16.82 20.69 8.92
C LEU A 17 15.57 21.43 9.42
N VAL A 18 15.71 22.61 10.04
CA VAL A 18 14.58 23.48 10.41
C VAL A 18 13.75 23.84 9.18
N ASN A 19 14.38 24.26 8.07
CA ASN A 19 13.66 24.55 6.83
C ASN A 19 12.92 23.32 6.29
N LYS A 20 13.53 22.13 6.42
CA LYS A 20 12.89 20.86 6.04
C LYS A 20 11.66 20.56 6.89
N ILE A 21 11.74 20.78 8.21
CA ILE A 21 10.61 20.64 9.15
C ILE A 21 9.47 21.59 8.76
N ILE A 22 9.79 22.86 8.51
CA ILE A 22 8.78 23.87 8.12
C ILE A 22 8.09 23.48 6.82
N THR A 23 8.85 22.99 5.84
CA THR A 23 8.30 22.52 4.55
C THR A 23 7.33 21.35 4.73
N ILE A 24 7.68 20.39 5.60
CA ILE A 24 6.93 19.13 5.75
C ILE A 24 5.73 19.28 6.70
N LEU A 25 5.91 19.99 7.83
CA LEU A 25 4.88 20.12 8.87
C LEU A 25 4.03 21.38 8.72
N GLN A 26 4.49 22.38 7.96
CA GLN A 26 3.83 23.68 7.75
C GLN A 26 3.32 24.34 9.06
N PRO A 27 4.18 24.48 10.09
CA PRO A 27 3.79 25.09 11.35
C PRO A 27 3.60 26.60 11.21
N THR A 28 2.58 27.15 11.86
CA THR A 28 2.32 28.59 11.96
C THR A 28 3.29 29.26 12.94
N ILE A 29 3.43 30.59 12.88
CA ILE A 29 4.35 31.34 13.74
C ILE A 29 4.08 31.17 15.25
N ASP A 30 2.83 30.86 15.59
CA ASP A 30 2.35 30.58 16.95
C ASP A 30 2.58 29.11 17.37
N SER A 31 3.11 28.26 16.48
CA SER A 31 3.44 26.88 16.81
C SER A 31 4.53 26.80 17.86
N GLN A 32 4.32 25.95 18.85
CA GLN A 32 5.28 25.73 19.92
C GLN A 32 6.33 24.69 19.55
N PHE A 33 7.60 25.04 19.71
CA PHE A 33 8.75 24.16 19.51
C PHE A 33 9.45 23.86 20.84
N ILE A 34 9.82 22.60 21.03
CA ILE A 34 10.52 22.13 22.23
C ILE A 34 11.81 21.43 21.81
N GLU A 35 12.96 21.92 22.30
CA GLU A 35 14.24 21.23 22.19
C GLU A 35 14.61 20.60 23.53
N PRO A 36 14.51 19.27 23.70
CA PRO A 36 14.64 18.62 25.01
C PRO A 36 16.09 18.48 25.51
N ALA A 37 17.07 18.77 24.64
CA ALA A 37 18.50 18.77 24.93
C ALA A 37 19.17 19.87 24.07
N GLU A 38 18.96 21.13 24.45
CA GLU A 38 19.25 22.33 23.64
C GLU A 38 20.75 22.56 23.37
N GLY A 39 21.62 22.21 24.31
CA GLY A 39 23.05 22.48 24.21
C GLY A 39 23.33 23.96 23.93
N HIS A 40 23.85 24.25 22.72
CA HIS A 40 24.16 25.62 22.26
C HIS A 40 23.01 26.29 21.47
N GLY A 41 21.82 25.70 21.45
CA GLY A 41 20.65 26.26 20.75
C GLY A 41 20.75 26.17 19.23
N ALA A 42 21.34 25.09 18.72
CA ALA A 42 21.55 24.88 17.29
C ALA A 42 20.22 24.86 16.51
N PHE A 43 19.15 24.30 17.09
CA PHE A 43 17.83 24.27 16.47
C PHE A 43 16.90 25.38 16.97
N THR A 44 16.97 25.77 18.25
CA THR A 44 16.16 26.89 18.74
C THR A 44 16.51 28.24 18.11
N GLN A 45 17.79 28.51 17.79
CA GLN A 45 18.18 29.80 17.24
C GLN A 45 17.59 30.04 15.84
N PRO A 46 17.73 29.14 14.85
CA PRO A 46 17.10 29.34 13.54
C PRO A 46 15.57 29.51 13.58
N LEU A 47 14.87 28.82 14.49
CA LEU A 47 13.43 28.99 14.67
C LEU A 47 13.09 30.42 15.14
N ARG A 48 13.87 30.96 16.09
CA ARG A 48 13.70 32.34 16.54
C ARG A 48 14.04 33.36 15.46
N ASP A 49 15.10 33.13 14.69
CA ASP A 49 15.48 34.00 13.56
C ASP A 49 14.35 34.08 12.51
N LEU A 50 13.55 33.02 12.38
CA LEU A 50 12.38 32.94 11.50
C LEU A 50 11.10 33.52 12.13
N GLY A 51 11.17 34.04 13.36
CA GLY A 51 10.09 34.74 14.05
C GLY A 51 9.17 33.86 14.91
N TYR A 52 9.45 32.57 15.08
CA TYR A 52 8.63 31.70 15.93
C TYR A 52 8.69 32.16 17.38
N GLN A 53 7.52 32.42 17.98
CA GLN A 53 7.42 33.09 19.28
C GLN A 53 7.57 32.12 20.45
N HIS A 54 7.15 30.87 20.26
CA HIS A 54 7.07 29.86 21.33
C HIS A 54 8.13 28.77 21.17
N VAL A 55 9.39 29.14 21.36
CA VAL A 55 10.52 28.20 21.32
C VAL A 55 11.04 27.97 22.73
N ILE A 56 11.01 26.73 23.20
CA ILE A 56 11.46 26.31 24.54
C ILE A 56 12.61 25.35 24.36
N GLY A 57 13.67 25.52 25.14
CA GLY A 57 14.75 24.54 25.21
C GLY A 57 15.07 24.15 26.65
N PHE A 58 15.33 22.86 26.83
CA PHE A 58 15.74 22.25 28.08
C PHE A 58 17.15 21.70 27.94
N ASP A 59 17.95 21.80 28.99
CA ASP A 59 19.23 21.11 29.07
C ASP A 59 19.59 20.82 30.53
N ILE A 60 20.25 19.70 30.79
CA ILE A 60 20.72 19.34 32.14
C ILE A 60 21.89 20.23 32.58
N ASP A 61 22.67 20.73 31.62
CA ASP A 61 23.82 21.61 31.78
C ASP A 61 23.80 22.75 30.73
N PRO A 62 22.87 23.73 30.88
CA PRO A 62 22.67 24.83 29.94
C PRO A 62 23.95 25.56 29.54
N LYS A 63 24.11 25.79 28.23
CA LYS A 63 25.23 26.59 27.68
C LYS A 63 24.82 27.99 27.25
N ILE A 64 23.52 28.28 27.23
CA ILE A 64 22.97 29.59 26.88
C ILE A 64 21.97 30.03 27.96
N PRO A 65 21.90 31.33 28.33
CA PRO A 65 21.11 31.79 29.46
C PRO A 65 19.59 31.53 29.37
N ARG A 66 19.05 31.41 28.16
CA ARG A 66 17.61 31.20 27.92
C ARG A 66 17.16 29.75 28.10
N THR A 67 18.09 28.81 28.13
CA THR A 67 17.77 27.38 28.25
C THR A 67 17.33 27.07 29.68
N GLN A 68 16.23 26.34 29.80
CA GLN A 68 15.75 25.90 31.10
C GLN A 68 16.63 24.77 31.62
N LYS A 69 17.26 24.97 32.79
CA LYS A 69 18.05 23.93 33.45
C LYS A 69 17.15 22.82 33.98
N GLN A 70 17.10 21.68 33.29
CA GLN A 70 16.23 20.57 33.65
C GLN A 70 16.71 19.23 33.09
N ASP A 71 16.56 18.16 33.88
CA ASP A 71 16.62 16.80 33.34
C ASP A 71 15.30 16.48 32.63
N PHE A 72 15.29 16.60 31.29
CA PHE A 72 14.08 16.44 30.49
C PHE A 72 13.40 15.06 30.70
N LEU A 73 14.16 14.00 30.97
CA LEU A 73 13.59 12.67 31.21
C LEU A 73 12.81 12.61 32.54
N LYS A 74 13.06 13.54 33.46
CA LYS A 74 12.36 13.69 34.74
C LYS A 74 11.37 14.85 34.76
N LEU A 75 11.13 15.50 33.62
CA LEU A 75 10.18 16.59 33.55
C LEU A 75 8.75 16.06 33.69
N ASP A 76 8.05 16.49 34.73
CA ASP A 76 6.62 16.25 34.87
C ASP A 76 5.85 17.13 33.89
N ASN A 77 4.87 16.56 33.20
CA ASN A 77 4.03 17.24 32.20
C ASN A 77 4.82 18.00 31.12
N PRO A 78 5.49 17.29 30.19
CA PRO A 78 6.18 17.94 29.07
C PRO A 78 5.25 18.88 28.28
N PRO A 79 5.72 20.05 27.80
CA PRO A 79 4.88 21.01 27.09
C PRO A 79 4.38 20.48 25.74
N HIS A 80 3.12 20.73 25.38
CA HIS A 80 2.60 20.34 24.07
C HIS A 80 3.29 21.09 22.93
N GLY A 81 3.68 20.40 21.85
CA GLY A 81 4.24 21.04 20.66
C GLY A 81 5.03 20.12 19.74
N ILE A 82 5.85 20.73 18.88
CA ILE A 82 6.75 20.04 17.96
C ILE A 82 8.11 19.91 18.62
N TYR A 83 8.55 18.67 18.83
CA TYR A 83 9.83 18.39 19.45
C TYR A 83 10.90 18.30 18.38
N ILE A 84 12.03 18.98 18.59
CA ILE A 84 13.13 19.09 17.64
C ILE A 84 14.46 18.93 18.38
N GLY A 85 15.50 18.39 17.74
CA GLY A 85 16.84 18.43 18.32
C GLY A 85 17.72 17.23 18.00
N ASN A 86 18.84 17.16 18.72
CA ASN A 86 19.77 16.04 18.69
C ASN A 86 19.91 15.44 20.10
N PRO A 87 19.00 14.52 20.50
CA PRO A 87 19.03 13.97 21.84
C PRO A 87 20.31 13.14 22.08
N PRO A 88 20.77 13.02 23.34
CA PRO A 88 21.83 12.08 23.70
C PRO A 88 21.48 10.66 23.25
N TYR A 89 22.41 9.96 22.61
CA TYR A 89 22.13 8.64 22.03
C TYR A 89 22.21 7.53 23.08
N GLY A 90 23.22 7.57 23.94
CA GLY A 90 23.50 6.51 24.91
C GLY A 90 23.88 5.18 24.26
N TYR A 91 24.14 4.16 25.09
CA TYR A 91 24.53 2.83 24.60
C TYR A 91 23.47 2.26 23.66
N LYS A 92 23.88 1.94 22.43
CA LYS A 92 23.01 1.41 21.36
C LYS A 92 21.76 2.27 21.06
N GLY A 93 21.78 3.57 21.35
CA GLY A 93 20.64 4.46 21.10
C GLY A 93 19.56 4.43 22.18
N GLY A 94 19.80 3.77 23.32
CA GLY A 94 18.81 3.63 24.39
C GLY A 94 18.35 4.96 24.99
N LYS A 95 19.24 5.97 25.12
CA LYS A 95 18.82 7.30 25.60
C LYS A 95 17.96 8.01 24.58
N ALA A 96 18.27 7.90 23.29
CA ALA A 96 17.45 8.50 22.24
C ALA A 96 16.02 7.93 22.23
N VAL A 97 15.84 6.63 22.52
CA VAL A 97 14.52 6.00 22.71
C VAL A 97 13.78 6.64 23.89
N LEU A 98 14.45 6.84 25.03
CA LEU A 98 13.85 7.47 26.21
C LEU A 98 13.42 8.92 25.92
N PHE A 99 14.28 9.72 25.29
CA PHE A 99 13.95 11.10 24.89
C PHE A 99 12.78 11.14 23.91
N PHE A 100 12.75 10.23 22.93
CA PHE A 100 11.64 10.12 22.00
C PHE A 100 10.32 9.81 22.71
N ASN A 101 10.31 8.78 23.56
CA ASN A 101 9.09 8.36 24.25
C ASN A 101 8.61 9.37 25.29
N LYS A 102 9.53 10.07 25.97
CA LYS A 102 9.20 11.17 26.86
C LYS A 102 8.59 12.35 26.10
N SER A 103 9.16 12.70 24.94
CA SER A 103 8.60 13.74 24.06
C SER A 103 7.21 13.34 23.56
N ALA A 104 6.99 12.06 23.26
CA ALA A 104 5.72 11.53 22.74
C ALA A 104 4.52 11.71 23.70
N GLU A 105 4.76 11.97 24.99
CA GLU A 105 3.70 12.29 25.97
C GLU A 105 2.90 13.53 25.55
N ALA A 106 3.56 14.55 25.00
CA ALA A 106 2.94 15.82 24.64
C ALA A 106 3.19 16.27 23.19
N ALA A 107 4.02 15.55 22.44
CA ALA A 107 4.36 15.94 21.07
C ALA A 107 3.19 15.77 20.08
N SER A 108 3.04 16.74 19.16
CA SER A 108 2.30 16.56 17.91
C SER A 108 3.19 15.97 16.81
N ALA A 109 4.48 16.31 16.83
CA ALA A 109 5.52 15.75 15.99
C ALA A 109 6.87 15.71 16.71
N ILE A 110 7.75 14.79 16.31
CA ILE A 110 9.11 14.61 16.83
C ILE A 110 10.09 14.59 15.66
N CYS A 111 11.04 15.52 15.68
CA CYS A 111 11.99 15.82 14.61
C CYS A 111 13.43 15.69 15.13
N PHE A 112 13.96 14.49 15.18
CA PHE A 112 15.26 14.22 15.82
C PHE A 112 16.34 13.78 14.84
N ILE A 113 17.57 14.19 15.16
CA ILE A 113 18.76 13.47 14.70
C ILE A 113 18.91 12.22 15.57
N LEU A 114 19.04 11.06 14.92
CA LEU A 114 19.08 9.75 15.58
C LEU A 114 20.22 8.92 15.00
N PRO A 115 20.75 7.94 15.75
CA PRO A 115 21.67 6.96 15.20
C PRO A 115 21.04 6.21 14.03
N ARG A 116 21.84 5.86 13.02
CA ARG A 116 21.37 5.18 11.81
C ARG A 116 20.70 3.83 12.07
N SER A 117 20.94 3.23 13.24
CA SER A 117 20.23 2.03 13.70
C SER A 117 18.71 2.22 13.84
N PHE A 118 18.20 3.45 13.94
CA PHE A 118 16.76 3.75 13.98
C PHE A 118 16.05 3.51 12.63
N THR A 119 16.77 3.17 11.55
CA THR A 119 16.14 2.57 10.36
C THR A 119 15.65 1.15 10.59
N LYS A 120 16.20 0.44 11.59
CA LYS A 120 15.82 -0.94 11.89
C LYS A 120 14.48 -0.98 12.59
N GLN A 121 13.62 -1.90 12.13
CA GLN A 121 12.28 -2.10 12.70
C GLN A 121 12.32 -2.38 14.21
N SER A 122 13.31 -3.12 14.69
CA SER A 122 13.48 -3.44 16.11
C SER A 122 13.71 -2.21 17.01
N ASN A 123 14.33 -1.16 16.48
CA ASN A 123 14.47 0.12 17.20
C ASN A 123 13.19 0.94 17.08
N GLN A 124 12.56 0.98 15.91
CA GLN A 124 11.29 1.67 15.72
C GLN A 124 10.15 1.08 16.58
N GLN A 125 10.17 -0.23 16.84
CA GLN A 125 9.21 -0.91 17.71
C GLN A 125 9.32 -0.48 19.19
N GLN A 126 10.47 0.06 19.60
CA GLN A 126 10.67 0.61 20.95
C GLN A 126 10.12 2.04 21.10
N LEU A 127 9.78 2.70 19.99
CA LEU A 127 9.23 4.05 19.97
C LEU A 127 7.71 4.00 20.15
N ASN A 128 7.15 5.05 20.75
CA ASN A 128 5.70 5.19 20.94
C ASN A 128 4.93 4.80 19.66
N PRO A 129 3.97 3.86 19.74
CA PRO A 129 3.34 3.27 18.56
C PRO A 129 2.40 4.23 17.82
N TYR A 130 2.03 5.38 18.40
CA TYR A 130 1.15 6.36 17.77
C TYR A 130 1.89 7.37 16.89
N PHE A 131 3.22 7.36 16.88
CA PHE A 131 4.01 8.23 16.01
C PHE A 131 4.24 7.56 14.67
N HIS A 132 4.19 8.24 13.55
CA HIS A 132 4.39 7.63 12.23
C HIS A 132 5.55 8.33 11.52
N LEU A 133 6.50 7.55 11.01
CA LEU A 133 7.66 8.09 10.29
C LEU A 133 7.19 8.66 8.95
N VAL A 134 7.30 9.98 8.78
CA VAL A 134 6.92 10.66 7.52
C VAL A 134 8.12 11.13 6.71
N TYR A 135 9.29 11.23 7.34
CA TYR A 135 10.52 11.65 6.68
C TYR A 135 11.75 11.00 7.32
N SER A 136 12.71 10.57 6.51
CA SER A 136 13.99 10.04 6.96
C SER A 136 15.09 10.38 5.96
N GLN A 137 16.17 11.02 6.42
CA GLN A 137 17.30 11.42 5.60
C GLN A 137 18.64 11.09 6.31
N PRO A 138 19.55 10.32 5.69
CA PRO A 138 20.91 10.16 6.21
C PRO A 138 21.68 11.48 6.24
N ILE A 139 22.44 11.74 7.33
CA ILE A 139 23.25 12.96 7.51
C ILE A 139 24.70 12.66 7.97
N ASP A 140 25.14 11.42 7.76
CA ASP A 140 26.46 10.87 8.14
C ASP A 140 27.69 11.78 7.87
N PRO A 141 27.81 12.54 6.76
CA PRO A 141 29.04 13.29 6.47
C PRO A 141 29.32 14.43 7.45
N VAL A 142 28.31 14.86 8.22
CA VAL A 142 28.36 16.11 8.99
C VAL A 142 29.00 15.93 10.37
N PHE A 143 29.01 14.70 10.89
CA PHE A 143 29.62 14.37 12.19
C PHE A 143 30.90 13.55 12.02
N SER A 144 31.69 13.84 10.97
CA SER A 144 32.87 13.07 10.54
C SER A 144 33.94 12.81 11.61
N ALA A 145 33.97 13.60 12.69
CA ALA A 145 34.82 13.36 13.86
C ALA A 145 34.28 12.28 14.82
N THR A 146 33.05 11.80 14.62
CA THR A 146 32.42 10.75 15.42
C THR A 146 32.22 9.49 14.56
N SER A 147 32.46 8.32 15.16
CA SER A 147 32.25 7.03 14.49
C SER A 147 30.77 6.71 14.24
N THR A 148 29.85 7.47 14.85
CA THR A 148 28.42 7.23 14.82
C THR A 148 27.79 7.79 13.55
N ARG A 149 27.30 6.88 12.71
CA ARG A 149 26.42 7.23 11.59
C ARG A 149 25.04 7.68 12.08
N THR A 150 24.52 8.75 11.51
CA THR A 150 23.31 9.45 11.95
C THR A 150 22.37 9.77 10.78
N LEU A 151 21.10 9.91 11.11
CA LEU A 151 20.05 10.29 10.20
C LEU A 151 19.12 11.29 10.90
N PHE A 152 18.41 12.08 10.12
CA PHE A 152 17.35 12.95 10.60
C PHE A 152 15.99 12.33 10.27
N GLN A 153 15.08 12.30 11.24
CA GLN A 153 13.72 11.79 11.05
C GLN A 153 12.66 12.76 11.56
N ILE A 154 11.52 12.77 10.87
CA ILE A 154 10.30 13.43 11.31
C ILE A 154 9.23 12.36 11.52
N TRP A 155 8.66 12.37 12.72
CA TRP A 155 7.61 11.48 13.16
C TRP A 155 6.38 12.30 13.56
N VAL A 156 5.20 11.92 13.08
CA VAL A 156 3.94 12.66 13.36
C VAL A 156 2.99 11.79 14.15
N LYS A 157 2.39 12.33 15.22
CA LYS A 157 1.40 11.63 16.03
C LYS A 157 0.12 11.41 15.21
N ARG A 158 -0.43 10.20 15.27
CA ARG A 158 -1.74 9.83 14.72
C ARG A 158 -2.62 9.31 15.86
N ASP A 159 -3.92 9.28 15.62
CA ASP A 159 -4.94 8.68 16.50
C ASP A 159 -4.94 7.14 16.46
N TYR A 160 -4.29 6.54 15.45
CA TYR A 160 -4.11 5.10 15.34
C TYR A 160 -2.66 4.65 15.53
N ARG A 161 -2.51 3.44 16.07
CA ARG A 161 -1.20 2.79 16.23
C ARG A 161 -0.61 2.40 14.87
N ARG A 162 0.70 2.55 14.71
CA ARG A 162 1.47 1.93 13.63
C ARG A 162 1.17 0.43 13.62
N ILE A 163 0.94 -0.12 12.44
CA ILE A 163 0.83 -1.57 12.26
C ILE A 163 2.21 -2.14 12.58
N THR A 164 2.35 -2.77 13.74
CA THR A 164 3.46 -3.67 13.96
C THR A 164 3.24 -4.82 13.00
N ILE A 165 4.17 -5.04 12.07
CA ILE A 165 4.25 -6.32 11.36
C ILE A 165 4.66 -7.34 12.42
N THR A 166 3.69 -7.76 13.23
CA THR A 166 3.78 -8.97 14.03
C THR A 166 3.97 -10.07 13.01
N ALA A 167 5.00 -10.88 13.20
CA ALA A 167 5.35 -11.99 12.32
C ALA A 167 4.07 -12.66 11.83
N VAL A 168 3.78 -12.52 10.52
CA VAL A 168 2.72 -13.27 9.88
C VAL A 168 2.95 -14.73 10.24
N GLN A 169 1.87 -15.37 10.68
CA GLN A 169 1.83 -16.73 11.16
C GLN A 169 2.54 -17.66 10.15
N GLN A 170 3.70 -18.16 10.59
CA GLN A 170 4.46 -19.31 10.10
C GLN A 170 4.63 -19.48 8.57
N SER A 171 5.36 -18.57 7.92
CA SER A 171 6.33 -19.05 6.90
C SER A 171 7.64 -19.35 7.62
N LYS A 172 8.30 -20.48 7.30
CA LYS A 172 9.66 -20.76 7.83
C LYS A 172 10.54 -19.53 7.56
N PRO A 173 11.34 -19.07 8.55
CA PRO A 173 12.22 -17.93 8.34
C PRO A 173 13.19 -18.24 7.20
N ALA A 174 13.46 -17.26 6.32
CA ALA A 174 14.41 -17.42 5.21
C ALA A 174 15.77 -17.94 5.69
N ILE A 175 16.19 -17.53 6.89
CA ILE A 175 17.37 -18.03 7.59
C ILE A 175 17.12 -18.18 9.09
N SER A 176 17.63 -19.25 9.69
CA SER A 176 17.58 -19.50 11.14
C SER A 176 18.90 -20.05 11.68
N ARG A 177 19.24 -19.72 12.92
CA ARG A 177 20.38 -20.35 13.61
C ARG A 177 20.06 -21.80 13.97
N CYS A 178 21.06 -22.67 13.98
CA CYS A 178 20.92 -24.08 14.33
C CYS A 178 22.19 -24.62 15.00
N SER A 179 22.19 -25.91 15.39
CA SER A 179 23.42 -26.63 15.74
C SER A 179 24.26 -26.91 14.49
N ALA A 180 25.58 -27.09 14.66
CA ALA A 180 26.50 -27.35 13.55
C ALA A 180 26.12 -28.60 12.74
N GLU A 181 25.64 -29.65 13.41
CA GLU A 181 25.19 -30.91 12.80
C GLU A 181 23.96 -30.74 11.89
N LYS A 182 23.15 -29.72 12.13
CA LYS A 182 21.91 -29.43 11.37
C LYS A 182 22.09 -28.27 10.40
N ALA A 183 23.30 -27.75 10.27
CA ALA A 183 23.57 -26.59 9.44
C ALA A 183 23.53 -26.97 7.97
N THR A 184 22.75 -26.22 7.19
CA THR A 184 22.85 -26.27 5.72
C THR A 184 24.07 -25.47 5.24
N HIS A 185 24.39 -24.40 5.97
CA HIS A 185 25.44 -23.45 5.64
C HIS A 185 26.02 -22.88 6.94
N PHE A 186 27.24 -22.36 6.85
CA PHE A 186 27.87 -21.55 7.87
C PHE A 186 27.92 -20.10 7.40
N LEU A 187 27.26 -19.23 8.14
CA LEU A 187 27.36 -17.79 7.98
C LEU A 187 28.75 -17.34 8.45
N ILE A 188 29.57 -16.88 7.52
CA ILE A 188 30.90 -16.33 7.80
C ILE A 188 30.89 -14.81 7.64
N ARG A 189 31.77 -14.15 8.39
CA ARG A 189 31.90 -12.70 8.39
C ARG A 189 33.34 -12.28 8.10
N THR A 190 33.49 -11.43 7.08
CA THR A 190 34.75 -10.80 6.71
C THR A 190 34.56 -9.29 6.74
N GLY A 191 34.90 -8.66 7.87
CA GLY A 191 34.67 -7.23 8.08
C GLY A 191 33.17 -6.89 8.22
N THR A 192 32.63 -6.06 7.31
CA THR A 192 31.19 -5.71 7.24
C THR A 192 30.37 -6.65 6.36
N ASN A 193 31.06 -7.48 5.58
CA ASN A 193 30.44 -8.40 4.65
C ASN A 193 30.14 -9.74 5.34
N ILE A 194 28.98 -10.28 4.99
CA ILE A 194 28.60 -11.65 5.22
C ILE A 194 28.84 -12.48 3.96
N ASN A 195 29.14 -13.75 4.19
CA ASN A 195 29.13 -14.77 3.15
C ASN A 195 28.64 -16.10 3.76
N PHE A 196 28.28 -17.06 2.92
CA PHE A 196 27.82 -18.38 3.34
C PHE A 196 28.71 -19.45 2.73
N VAL A 197 29.13 -20.41 3.54
CA VAL A 197 29.92 -21.56 3.08
C VAL A 197 29.21 -22.86 3.49
N LEU A 198 29.38 -23.92 2.70
CA LEU A 198 28.73 -25.20 2.97
C LEU A 198 29.42 -25.96 4.10
N GLU A 199 30.75 -25.96 4.09
CA GLU A 199 31.55 -26.65 5.10
C GLU A 199 31.87 -25.73 6.28
N ASN A 200 32.00 -26.32 7.47
CA ASN A 200 32.40 -25.57 8.64
C ASN A 200 33.84 -25.07 8.45
N PRO A 201 34.08 -23.75 8.41
CA PRO A 201 35.43 -23.22 8.23
C PRO A 201 36.28 -23.33 9.52
N HIS A 202 35.74 -23.92 10.59
CA HIS A 202 36.37 -24.07 11.91
C HIS A 202 36.89 -22.75 12.50
N THR A 203 36.19 -21.65 12.22
CA THR A 203 36.54 -20.32 12.78
C THR A 203 35.56 -19.91 13.88
N PRO A 204 36.02 -19.22 14.93
CA PRO A 204 35.14 -18.68 16.00
C PRO A 204 34.07 -17.70 15.51
N ARG A 205 34.20 -17.21 14.27
CA ARG A 205 33.30 -16.24 13.65
C ARG A 205 32.28 -16.87 12.71
N SER A 206 32.32 -18.19 12.53
CA SER A 206 31.32 -18.93 11.77
C SER A 206 30.08 -19.18 12.63
N GLN A 207 28.90 -18.96 12.06
CA GLN A 207 27.63 -19.26 12.72
C GLN A 207 26.89 -20.34 11.91
N PRO A 208 26.60 -21.51 12.49
CA PRO A 208 25.78 -22.52 11.82
C PRO A 208 24.35 -22.01 11.60
N VAL A 209 23.88 -22.12 10.36
CA VAL A 209 22.57 -21.64 9.94
C VAL A 209 21.86 -22.64 9.01
N ILE A 210 20.53 -22.62 9.09
CA ILE A 210 19.65 -23.22 8.09
C ILE A 210 19.15 -22.10 7.20
N ILE A 211 19.38 -22.21 5.90
CA ILE A 211 18.80 -21.33 4.89
C ILE A 211 17.59 -22.07 4.31
N ASN A 212 16.39 -21.60 4.65
CA ASN A 212 15.14 -22.17 4.12
C ASN A 212 14.73 -21.51 2.79
N ASP A 213 15.37 -20.40 2.43
CA ASP A 213 15.07 -19.59 1.25
C ASP A 213 16.36 -19.25 0.50
N LEU A 214 16.56 -19.88 -0.65
CA LEU A 214 17.77 -19.74 -1.48
C LEU A 214 18.00 -18.31 -1.96
N ARG A 215 16.96 -17.46 -1.98
CA ARG A 215 17.10 -16.03 -2.31
C ARG A 215 18.08 -15.32 -1.36
N VAL A 216 18.31 -15.85 -0.15
CA VAL A 216 19.34 -15.33 0.78
C VAL A 216 20.74 -15.40 0.15
N LEU A 217 21.05 -16.49 -0.55
CA LEU A 217 22.34 -16.69 -1.23
C LEU A 217 22.45 -15.81 -2.48
N GLU A 218 21.37 -15.68 -3.23
CA GLU A 218 21.32 -14.83 -4.44
C GLU A 218 21.48 -13.34 -4.11
N ASN A 219 21.07 -12.91 -2.91
CA ASN A 219 21.06 -11.51 -2.50
C ASN A 219 22.25 -11.11 -1.61
N ILE A 220 23.33 -11.89 -1.54
CA ILE A 220 24.51 -11.60 -0.70
C ILE A 220 25.03 -10.17 -0.93
N GLY A 221 25.14 -9.71 -2.18
CA GLY A 221 25.59 -8.34 -2.49
C GLY A 221 24.69 -7.24 -1.89
N ARG A 222 23.37 -7.46 -1.89
CA ARG A 222 22.38 -6.53 -1.30
C ARG A 222 22.40 -6.60 0.21
N LEU A 223 22.50 -7.79 0.80
CA LEU A 223 22.66 -7.99 2.24
C LEU A 223 23.93 -7.31 2.75
N ASN A 224 25.03 -7.41 2.01
CA ASN A 224 26.29 -6.70 2.29
C ASN A 224 26.14 -5.19 2.18
N SER A 225 25.36 -4.70 1.21
CA SER A 225 25.05 -3.27 1.08
C SER A 225 24.17 -2.78 2.24
N TYR A 226 23.16 -3.54 2.64
CA TYR A 226 22.31 -3.24 3.80
C TYR A 226 23.11 -3.27 5.11
N SER A 227 23.94 -4.28 5.33
CA SER A 227 24.88 -4.40 6.46
C SER A 227 25.80 -3.18 6.55
N ARG A 228 26.41 -2.78 5.42
CA ARG A 228 27.24 -1.57 5.33
C ARG A 228 26.46 -0.30 5.64
N ASN A 229 25.17 -0.24 5.29
CA ASN A 229 24.35 0.97 5.42
C ASN A 229 23.59 1.10 6.75
N THR A 230 23.57 0.09 7.63
CA THR A 230 22.73 0.09 8.84
C THR A 230 23.48 0.01 10.17
N SER A 231 24.82 -0.11 10.14
CA SER A 231 25.64 -0.19 11.36
C SER A 231 26.30 1.15 11.69
N SER A 232 26.10 1.63 12.93
CA SER A 232 26.73 2.84 13.47
C SER A 232 27.99 2.57 14.31
N ILE A 233 28.09 1.44 15.03
CA ILE A 233 29.27 1.10 15.86
C ILE A 233 29.60 -0.41 15.86
N ILE A 234 28.61 -1.30 15.98
CA ILE A 234 28.79 -2.76 15.90
C ILE A 234 28.29 -3.27 14.54
N LYS A 235 29.22 -3.85 13.78
CA LYS A 235 29.06 -4.31 12.39
C LYS A 235 28.40 -5.69 12.35
N SER A 236 27.07 -5.77 12.45
CA SER A 236 26.40 -7.06 12.30
C SER A 236 24.97 -6.96 11.80
N ILE A 237 24.71 -7.59 10.66
CA ILE A 237 23.39 -8.01 10.22
C ILE A 237 23.01 -9.30 10.97
N THR A 238 21.85 -9.34 11.61
CA THR A 238 21.33 -10.53 12.32
C THR A 238 20.52 -11.42 11.38
N CYS A 239 20.25 -12.68 11.78
CA CYS A 239 19.31 -13.53 11.03
C CYS A 239 17.93 -12.85 10.90
N ASP A 240 17.49 -12.10 11.91
CA ASP A 240 16.23 -11.35 11.86
C ASP A 240 16.29 -10.18 10.88
N ASP A 241 17.41 -9.45 10.82
CA ASP A 241 17.62 -8.40 9.82
C ASP A 241 17.57 -8.99 8.40
N ILE A 242 18.18 -10.16 8.19
CA ILE A 242 18.11 -10.89 6.91
C ILE A 242 16.65 -11.29 6.63
N ASN A 243 15.97 -11.95 7.57
CA ASN A 243 14.58 -12.37 7.40
C ASN A 243 13.64 -11.21 7.08
N ASN A 244 13.82 -10.05 7.71
CA ASN A 244 13.03 -8.85 7.43
C ASN A 244 13.36 -8.25 6.06
N LEU A 245 14.63 -8.29 5.64
CA LEU A 245 14.99 -7.86 4.30
C LEU A 245 14.38 -8.78 3.23
N MET A 246 14.38 -10.09 3.47
CA MET A 246 13.77 -11.08 2.58
C MET A 246 12.26 -10.93 2.51
N ARG A 247 11.58 -10.65 3.64
CA ARG A 247 10.14 -10.36 3.69
C ARG A 247 9.75 -9.08 2.96
N SER A 248 10.65 -8.09 2.92
CA SER A 248 10.43 -6.82 2.21
C SER A 248 10.87 -6.87 0.74
N GLN A 249 11.37 -8.00 0.24
CA GLN A 249 11.61 -8.18 -1.19
C GLN A 249 10.32 -8.64 -1.88
N PRO A 250 9.83 -7.94 -2.91
CA PRO A 250 8.83 -8.51 -3.81
C PRO A 250 9.42 -9.73 -4.51
N MET A 251 8.57 -10.73 -4.75
CA MET A 251 8.96 -11.98 -5.42
C MET A 251 9.47 -11.66 -6.85
N ASN A 252 10.76 -11.95 -7.07
CA ASN A 252 11.51 -11.98 -8.32
C ASN A 252 11.20 -10.93 -9.41
N ASN A 253 12.18 -10.03 -9.63
CA ASN A 253 12.28 -9.07 -10.75
C ASN A 253 12.11 -9.67 -12.16
N LYS A 254 12.10 -11.00 -12.34
CA LYS A 254 11.87 -11.65 -13.63
C LYS A 254 10.38 -11.62 -14.03
N LEU A 255 9.46 -11.81 -13.08
CA LEU A 255 8.02 -11.76 -13.31
C LEU A 255 7.55 -10.33 -13.59
N LEU A 256 8.02 -9.35 -12.80
CA LEU A 256 7.77 -7.92 -13.00
C LEU A 256 8.36 -7.37 -14.30
N LYS A 257 9.52 -7.87 -14.73
CA LYS A 257 10.08 -7.53 -16.06
C LYS A 257 9.27 -8.11 -17.22
N MET A 258 8.64 -9.28 -17.03
CA MET A 258 7.76 -9.88 -18.04
C MET A 258 6.37 -9.22 -18.07
N LEU A 259 5.85 -8.77 -16.92
CA LEU A 259 4.59 -8.03 -16.83
C LEU A 259 4.67 -6.59 -17.37
N ASN A 260 5.87 -5.98 -17.33
CA ASN A 260 6.14 -4.63 -17.86
C ASN A 260 6.63 -4.64 -19.32
N ALA A 261 6.58 -5.78 -20.02
CA ALA A 261 6.87 -5.81 -21.45
C ALA A 261 5.73 -5.12 -22.21
N PRO A 262 6.02 -4.24 -23.19
CA PRO A 262 5.01 -3.46 -23.91
C PRO A 262 4.02 -4.33 -24.70
N ASP A 263 4.44 -5.54 -25.10
CA ASP A 263 3.61 -6.51 -25.80
C ASP A 263 3.16 -7.61 -24.83
N TYR A 264 2.18 -7.25 -23.99
CA TYR A 264 1.59 -8.14 -23.00
C TYR A 264 0.72 -9.21 -23.68
N ASN A 265 1.22 -10.44 -23.81
CA ASN A 265 0.46 -11.56 -24.39
C ASN A 265 0.36 -12.73 -23.39
N PHE A 266 -0.84 -12.95 -22.84
CA PHE A 266 -1.16 -14.04 -21.91
C PHE A 266 -0.91 -15.43 -22.53
N GLY A 267 -0.89 -15.55 -23.86
CA GLY A 267 -0.65 -16.82 -24.58
C GLY A 267 0.72 -17.44 -24.30
N LEU A 268 1.73 -16.65 -23.94
CA LEU A 268 3.08 -17.14 -23.63
C LEU A 268 3.15 -17.93 -22.32
N PHE A 269 2.23 -17.69 -21.38
CA PHE A 269 2.12 -18.47 -20.14
C PHE A 269 1.59 -19.89 -20.37
N ILE A 270 0.92 -20.11 -21.50
CA ILE A 270 0.32 -21.40 -21.87
C ILE A 270 1.24 -22.18 -22.80
N SER A 271 2.24 -21.58 -23.44
CA SER A 271 3.14 -22.29 -24.36
C SER A 271 4.41 -22.83 -23.67
N ASP A 272 4.93 -22.14 -22.65
CA ASP A 272 6.19 -22.49 -21.98
C ASP A 272 6.00 -23.45 -20.79
N GLU A 273 6.78 -24.53 -20.74
CA GLU A 273 6.63 -25.60 -19.72
C GLU A 273 7.14 -25.16 -18.34
N GLU A 274 8.18 -24.31 -18.28
CA GLU A 274 8.71 -23.77 -17.01
C GLU A 274 7.76 -22.74 -16.39
N SER A 275 7.19 -21.87 -17.21
CA SER A 275 6.19 -20.89 -16.76
C SER A 275 4.90 -21.55 -16.27
N ARG A 276 4.47 -22.66 -16.88
CA ARG A 276 3.34 -23.47 -16.38
C ARG A 276 3.63 -24.15 -15.04
N LYS A 277 4.87 -24.60 -14.81
CA LYS A 277 5.29 -25.14 -13.50
C LYS A 277 5.21 -24.07 -12.40
N ILE A 278 5.58 -22.82 -12.71
CA ILE A 278 5.46 -21.70 -11.77
C ILE A 278 3.99 -21.40 -11.44
N ILE A 279 3.10 -21.41 -12.44
CA ILE A 279 1.65 -21.21 -12.22
C ILE A 279 1.06 -22.34 -11.37
N SER A 280 1.49 -23.58 -11.57
CA SER A 280 1.02 -24.74 -10.80
C SER A 280 1.43 -24.72 -9.31
N THR A 281 2.38 -23.86 -8.94
CA THR A 281 2.85 -23.69 -7.55
C THR A 281 2.24 -22.50 -6.82
N LEU A 282 1.36 -21.71 -7.49
CA LEU A 282 0.70 -20.56 -6.88
C LEU A 282 -0.35 -21.01 -5.86
N ASP A 283 -0.27 -20.48 -4.65
CA ASP A 283 -1.30 -20.72 -3.63
C ASP A 283 -2.46 -19.71 -3.74
N VAL A 284 -3.55 -19.95 -3.01
CA VAL A 284 -4.76 -19.12 -3.03
C VAL A 284 -4.49 -17.66 -2.60
N ASN A 285 -3.45 -17.42 -1.80
CA ASN A 285 -3.05 -16.09 -1.39
C ASN A 285 -2.26 -15.37 -2.48
N ASP A 286 -1.43 -16.07 -3.25
CA ASP A 286 -0.74 -15.51 -4.42
C ASP A 286 -1.74 -15.02 -5.48
N ILE A 287 -2.82 -15.79 -5.68
CA ILE A 287 -3.93 -15.42 -6.56
C ILE A 287 -4.65 -14.15 -6.05
N LYS A 288 -4.83 -14.01 -4.74
CA LYS A 288 -5.43 -12.79 -4.14
C LYS A 288 -4.52 -11.56 -4.22
N VAL A 289 -3.20 -11.74 -4.15
CA VAL A 289 -2.24 -10.64 -4.35
C VAL A 289 -2.27 -10.18 -5.81
N LEU A 290 -2.35 -11.13 -6.75
CA LEU A 290 -2.51 -10.84 -8.16
C LEU A 290 -3.84 -10.11 -8.45
N GLU A 291 -4.94 -10.57 -7.83
CA GLU A 291 -6.25 -9.92 -7.90
C GLU A 291 -6.19 -8.47 -7.38
N ASN A 292 -5.59 -8.24 -6.21
CA ASN A 292 -5.46 -6.89 -5.64
C ASN A 292 -4.56 -5.96 -6.49
N THR A 293 -3.52 -6.51 -7.09
CA THR A 293 -2.62 -5.75 -7.96
C THR A 293 -3.31 -5.39 -9.27
N LEU A 294 -4.07 -6.31 -9.87
CA LEU A 294 -4.90 -6.04 -11.04
C LEU A 294 -6.01 -5.02 -10.73
N HIS A 295 -6.58 -5.08 -9.53
CA HIS A 295 -7.62 -4.14 -9.10
C HIS A 295 -7.06 -2.73 -8.85
N THR A 296 -5.84 -2.63 -8.30
CA THR A 296 -5.13 -1.36 -8.12
C THR A 296 -4.73 -0.76 -9.46
N PHE A 297 -4.21 -1.58 -10.37
CA PHE A 297 -3.86 -1.15 -11.73
C PHE A 297 -5.10 -0.68 -12.51
N ALA A 298 -6.25 -1.35 -12.36
CA ALA A 298 -7.50 -0.91 -12.99
C ALA A 298 -7.96 0.47 -12.49
N ILE A 299 -7.77 0.76 -11.19
CA ILE A 299 -8.07 2.07 -10.59
C ILE A 299 -7.08 3.12 -11.12
N ASP A 300 -5.79 2.82 -11.14
CA ASP A 300 -4.76 3.74 -11.66
C ASP A 300 -4.96 4.08 -13.14
N VAL A 301 -5.39 3.11 -13.95
CA VAL A 301 -5.73 3.30 -15.37
C VAL A 301 -6.99 4.17 -15.52
N GLN A 302 -8.01 3.97 -14.68
CA GLN A 302 -9.20 4.82 -14.68
C GLN A 302 -8.87 6.25 -14.29
N ASP A 303 -8.08 6.45 -13.24
CA ASP A 303 -7.65 7.77 -12.77
C ASP A 303 -6.79 8.48 -13.83
N TYR A 304 -5.93 7.74 -14.53
CA TYR A 304 -5.17 8.27 -15.66
C TYR A 304 -6.08 8.68 -16.83
N GLN A 305 -7.07 7.86 -17.20
CA GLN A 305 -8.02 8.19 -18.27
C GLN A 305 -8.87 9.42 -17.93
N VAL A 306 -9.29 9.57 -16.67
CA VAL A 306 -10.03 10.75 -16.18
C VAL A 306 -9.15 12.00 -16.26
N LYS A 307 -7.92 11.95 -15.73
CA LYS A 307 -6.97 13.08 -15.81
C LYS A 307 -6.66 13.49 -17.23
N ASN A 308 -6.48 12.53 -18.13
CA ASN A 308 -6.21 12.80 -19.54
C ASN A 308 -7.44 13.45 -20.23
N ALA A 309 -8.65 12.97 -19.94
CA ALA A 309 -9.88 13.57 -20.46
C ALA A 309 -10.11 15.01 -19.95
N GLU A 310 -9.79 15.29 -18.68
CA GLU A 310 -9.84 16.63 -18.10
C GLU A 310 -8.79 17.57 -18.72
N SER A 311 -7.56 17.09 -18.90
CA SER A 311 -6.50 17.86 -19.57
C SER A 311 -6.88 18.20 -21.02
N LEU A 312 -7.40 17.23 -21.77
CA LEU A 312 -7.86 17.45 -23.14
C LEU A 312 -9.07 18.42 -23.20
N ARG A 313 -9.95 18.38 -22.19
CA ARG A 313 -11.08 19.30 -22.07
C ARG A 313 -10.59 20.73 -21.80
N GLN A 314 -9.61 20.90 -20.93
CA GLN A 314 -9.04 22.20 -20.63
C GLN A 314 -8.32 22.79 -21.86
N GLU A 315 -7.53 21.98 -22.57
CA GLU A 315 -6.87 22.39 -23.82
C GLU A 315 -7.90 22.84 -24.89
N LYS A 316 -9.03 22.13 -25.01
CA LYS A 316 -10.12 22.54 -25.91
C LYS A 316 -10.75 23.87 -25.49
N LEU A 317 -10.96 24.09 -24.20
CA LEU A 317 -11.51 25.36 -23.69
C LEU A 317 -10.55 26.53 -23.96
N ASP A 318 -9.25 26.32 -23.72
CA ASP A 318 -8.21 27.33 -23.96
C ASP A 318 -8.08 27.65 -25.47
N LYS A 319 -8.22 26.65 -26.34
CA LYS A 319 -8.28 26.83 -27.80
C LYS A 319 -9.55 27.58 -28.23
N ILE A 320 -10.71 27.26 -27.65
CA ILE A 320 -11.96 27.97 -27.92
C ILE A 320 -11.85 29.44 -27.48
N GLU A 321 -11.23 29.72 -26.33
CA GLU A 321 -11.03 31.08 -25.85
C GLU A 321 -10.04 31.85 -26.73
N SER A 322 -8.98 31.18 -27.18
CA SER A 322 -8.01 31.75 -28.14
C SER A 322 -8.66 32.08 -29.49
N LEU A 323 -9.52 31.18 -29.99
CA LEU A 323 -10.30 31.41 -31.21
C LEU A 323 -11.29 32.57 -31.04
N LYS A 324 -11.97 32.68 -29.89
CA LYS A 324 -12.84 33.82 -29.60
C LYS A 324 -12.08 35.14 -29.57
N LYS A 325 -10.88 35.18 -28.99
CA LYS A 325 -10.01 36.37 -29.00
C LYS A 325 -9.58 36.75 -30.41
N LEU A 326 -9.22 35.76 -31.24
CA LEU A 326 -8.84 35.99 -32.64
C LEU A 326 -10.02 36.47 -33.50
N LEU A 327 -11.23 35.95 -33.29
CA LEU A 327 -12.44 36.43 -33.96
C LEU A 327 -12.78 37.86 -33.55
N ALA A 328 -12.73 38.17 -32.25
CA ALA A 328 -13.01 39.50 -31.73
C ALA A 328 -12.01 40.56 -32.21
N ALA A 329 -10.76 40.17 -32.47
CA ALA A 329 -9.71 41.03 -33.03
C ALA A 329 -9.88 41.29 -34.54
N ASN A 330 -10.69 40.51 -35.24
CA ASN A 330 -10.91 40.58 -36.69
C ASN A 330 -12.39 40.83 -37.04
N LYS A 331 -13.01 41.82 -36.38
CA LYS A 331 -14.44 42.15 -36.53
C LYS A 331 -14.88 42.53 -37.96
N ASP A 332 -13.95 42.92 -38.82
CA ASP A 332 -14.25 43.37 -40.19
C ASP A 332 -14.50 42.22 -41.18
N LEU A 333 -14.28 40.96 -40.76
CA LEU A 333 -14.46 39.78 -41.61
C LEU A 333 -15.90 39.21 -41.60
N GLY A 334 -16.79 39.71 -40.73
CA GLY A 334 -18.21 39.32 -40.72
C GLY A 334 -18.51 37.84 -40.44
N LEU A 335 -17.53 37.09 -39.91
CA LEU A 335 -17.64 35.66 -39.63
C LEU A 335 -18.06 35.41 -38.18
N GLU A 336 -19.14 34.66 -37.98
CA GLU A 336 -19.62 34.23 -36.67
C GLU A 336 -19.21 32.78 -36.37
N PHE A 337 -19.18 32.41 -35.08
CA PHE A 337 -18.74 31.06 -34.66
C PHE A 337 -19.62 29.93 -35.25
N SER A 338 -20.86 30.25 -35.65
CA SER A 338 -21.80 29.36 -36.33
C SER A 338 -21.34 28.96 -37.74
N ASP A 339 -20.57 29.80 -38.41
CA ASP A 339 -20.21 29.60 -39.82
C ASP A 339 -19.07 28.57 -39.95
N LEU A 340 -18.25 28.43 -38.91
CA LEU A 340 -17.26 27.35 -38.79
C LEU A 340 -17.90 25.96 -38.66
N ALA A 341 -19.08 25.85 -38.04
CA ALA A 341 -19.78 24.56 -37.91
C ALA A 341 -20.30 24.06 -39.27
N ALA A 342 -20.66 24.97 -40.17
CA ALA A 342 -21.04 24.66 -41.54
C ALA A 342 -19.84 24.20 -42.39
N LEU A 343 -18.64 24.73 -42.14
CA LEU A 343 -17.41 24.39 -42.88
C LEU A 343 -16.83 23.02 -42.49
N ILE A 344 -17.05 22.57 -41.24
CA ILE A 344 -16.50 21.31 -40.70
C ILE A 344 -17.41 20.10 -41.00
N GLY A 345 -18.54 20.30 -41.68
CA GLY A 345 -19.30 19.19 -42.28
C GLY A 345 -19.91 18.20 -41.28
N THR A 346 -20.36 18.65 -40.11
CA THR A 346 -21.24 17.84 -39.26
C THR A 346 -22.70 18.17 -39.59
N THR A 347 -23.22 17.59 -40.67
CA THR A 347 -24.66 17.41 -40.80
C THR A 347 -25.08 16.34 -39.80
N SER A 348 -25.49 16.77 -38.61
CA SER A 348 -26.42 15.99 -37.80
C SER A 348 -27.54 16.91 -37.35
N GLU A 349 -28.75 16.55 -37.79
CA GLU A 349 -29.98 17.27 -37.48
C GLU A 349 -30.15 17.42 -35.95
N PRO A 350 -30.75 18.54 -35.50
CA PRO A 350 -30.94 18.82 -34.09
C PRO A 350 -32.10 17.98 -33.55
N THR A 351 -31.83 16.78 -33.03
CA THR A 351 -32.78 16.15 -32.11
C THR A 351 -32.70 16.87 -30.77
N THR A 352 -33.68 17.76 -30.54
CA THR A 352 -34.00 18.35 -29.25
C THR A 352 -34.09 17.27 -28.16
N LYS A 353 -33.07 17.17 -27.32
CA LYS A 353 -33.21 16.54 -25.99
C LYS A 353 -33.31 17.65 -24.96
N THR A 354 -34.56 18.05 -24.70
CA THR A 354 -34.97 18.54 -23.40
C THR A 354 -34.41 17.60 -22.33
N LYS A 355 -33.76 18.16 -21.31
CA LYS A 355 -33.40 17.45 -20.08
C LYS A 355 -34.67 16.82 -19.52
N LYS A 356 -34.89 15.53 -19.79
CA LYS A 356 -35.75 14.71 -18.96
C LYS A 356 -35.04 14.52 -17.61
N PRO A 357 -35.77 14.58 -16.49
CA PRO A 357 -35.21 14.18 -15.20
C PRO A 357 -34.66 12.76 -15.36
N ALA A 358 -33.53 12.49 -14.70
CA ALA A 358 -32.87 11.19 -14.75
C ALA A 358 -33.92 10.08 -14.59
N LYS A 359 -34.13 9.31 -15.65
CA LYS A 359 -34.85 8.04 -15.54
C LYS A 359 -34.01 7.20 -14.58
N PRO A 360 -34.57 6.63 -13.49
CA PRO A 360 -33.82 5.67 -12.68
C PRO A 360 -33.35 4.59 -13.64
N ALA A 361 -32.07 4.21 -13.53
CA ALA A 361 -31.52 3.11 -14.31
C ALA A 361 -32.50 1.93 -14.18
N ALA A 362 -32.98 1.42 -15.30
CA ALA A 362 -33.89 0.27 -15.32
C ALA A 362 -33.13 -0.92 -14.74
N GLY A 363 -33.24 -1.10 -13.43
CA GLY A 363 -32.57 -2.16 -12.72
C GLY A 363 -33.37 -3.44 -12.84
N ASN A 364 -32.70 -4.56 -13.04
CA ASN A 364 -33.36 -5.86 -13.00
C ASN A 364 -33.77 -6.12 -11.54
N ASN A 365 -35.06 -6.41 -11.33
CA ASN A 365 -35.63 -6.72 -10.02
C ASN A 365 -35.85 -8.23 -9.92
N PHE A 366 -35.36 -8.83 -8.85
CA PHE A 366 -35.51 -10.26 -8.58
C PHE A 366 -36.28 -10.47 -7.27
N THR A 367 -37.29 -11.33 -7.29
CA THR A 367 -38.05 -11.69 -6.09
C THR A 367 -37.44 -12.91 -5.42
N VAL A 368 -37.17 -12.84 -4.12
CA VAL A 368 -36.70 -13.95 -3.28
C VAL A 368 -37.81 -14.37 -2.35
N GLU A 369 -38.11 -15.68 -2.29
CA GLU A 369 -39.20 -16.22 -1.48
C GLU A 369 -38.75 -17.44 -0.65
N TRP A 370 -39.14 -17.49 0.62
CA TRP A 370 -38.92 -18.65 1.48
C TRP A 370 -39.99 -18.78 2.57
N LEU A 371 -40.07 -19.96 3.17
CA LEU A 371 -40.94 -20.25 4.30
C LEU A 371 -40.19 -20.00 5.61
N GLU A 372 -40.77 -19.17 6.48
CA GLU A 372 -40.30 -18.94 7.84
C GLU A 372 -41.29 -19.59 8.81
N THR A 373 -40.82 -20.58 9.57
CA THR A 373 -41.59 -21.20 10.65
C THR A 373 -41.20 -20.54 11.97
N ASP A 374 -42.17 -19.92 12.65
CA ASP A 374 -41.95 -19.41 14.00
C ASP A 374 -41.79 -20.59 14.95
N LYS A 375 -40.62 -20.69 15.58
CA LYS A 375 -40.28 -21.79 16.49
C LYS A 375 -41.13 -21.82 17.77
N LYS A 376 -41.86 -20.75 18.09
CA LYS A 376 -42.71 -20.65 19.28
C LYS A 376 -44.17 -21.00 19.01
N THR A 377 -44.71 -20.62 17.85
CA THR A 377 -46.11 -20.87 17.48
C THR A 377 -46.27 -22.03 16.50
N ASN A 378 -45.17 -22.51 15.91
CA ASN A 378 -45.11 -23.52 14.84
C ASN A 378 -45.90 -23.14 13.57
N GLU A 379 -46.27 -21.86 13.45
CA GLU A 379 -46.93 -21.30 12.28
C GLU A 379 -45.88 -20.98 11.22
N THR A 380 -46.18 -21.31 9.96
CA THR A 380 -45.29 -21.04 8.83
C THR A 380 -45.85 -19.90 8.00
N THR A 381 -45.02 -18.87 7.77
CA THR A 381 -45.36 -17.70 6.94
C THR A 381 -44.41 -17.61 5.75
N THR A 382 -44.92 -17.21 4.59
CA THR A 382 -44.07 -16.98 3.40
C THR A 382 -43.51 -15.57 3.45
N LYS A 383 -42.18 -15.42 3.41
CA LYS A 383 -41.49 -14.14 3.29
C LYS A 383 -41.08 -13.90 1.84
N LYS A 384 -41.33 -12.68 1.35
CA LYS A 384 -40.98 -12.25 -0.01
C LYS A 384 -40.21 -10.94 0.04
N PHE A 385 -39.09 -10.86 -0.68
CA PHE A 385 -38.26 -9.66 -0.78
C PHE A 385 -37.88 -9.37 -2.22
N SER A 386 -37.86 -8.09 -2.60
CA SER A 386 -37.36 -7.64 -3.91
C SER A 386 -35.91 -7.18 -3.81
N ILE A 387 -35.07 -7.67 -4.72
CA ILE A 387 -33.65 -7.29 -4.83
C ILE A 387 -33.44 -6.57 -6.15
N VAL A 388 -32.97 -5.33 -6.06
CA VAL A 388 -32.63 -4.50 -7.23
C VAL A 388 -31.15 -4.72 -7.61
N ASN A 389 -30.87 -5.01 -8.88
CA ASN A 389 -29.52 -5.04 -9.48
C ASN A 389 -28.51 -5.97 -8.78
N PHE A 390 -28.95 -7.11 -8.23
CA PHE A 390 -28.11 -8.03 -7.42
C PHE A 390 -27.39 -7.37 -6.23
N ASN A 391 -27.73 -6.12 -5.91
CA ASN A 391 -27.04 -5.39 -4.87
C ASN A 391 -27.81 -5.54 -3.56
N VAL A 392 -27.56 -6.65 -2.87
CA VAL A 392 -28.28 -6.96 -1.63
C VAL A 392 -27.96 -5.99 -0.50
N LYS A 393 -26.79 -5.35 -0.51
CA LYS A 393 -26.36 -4.40 0.53
C LYS A 393 -27.29 -3.19 0.68
N ASN A 394 -28.04 -2.86 -0.38
CA ASN A 394 -28.98 -1.73 -0.38
C ASN A 394 -30.45 -2.15 -0.24
N ASN A 395 -30.73 -3.44 0.00
CA ASN A 395 -32.09 -3.97 0.10
C ASN A 395 -32.43 -4.38 1.54
N LYS A 396 -33.73 -4.37 1.88
CA LYS A 396 -34.25 -4.68 3.23
C LYS A 396 -33.91 -6.11 3.71
N ILE A 397 -33.55 -7.00 2.79
CA ILE A 397 -33.18 -8.39 3.09
C ILE A 397 -31.82 -8.52 3.80
N ALA A 398 -30.91 -7.53 3.71
CA ALA A 398 -29.56 -7.63 4.27
C ALA A 398 -29.53 -7.82 5.80
N ASN A 399 -30.56 -7.36 6.51
CA ASN A 399 -30.69 -7.47 7.96
C ASN A 399 -31.52 -8.68 8.41
N ASP A 400 -32.04 -9.48 7.47
CA ASP A 400 -32.88 -10.63 7.77
C ASP A 400 -32.02 -11.82 8.30
N GLN A 401 -32.46 -12.43 9.40
CA GLN A 401 -31.70 -13.51 10.06
C GLN A 401 -31.61 -14.78 9.21
N PHE A 402 -32.65 -15.07 8.41
CA PHE A 402 -32.62 -16.19 7.48
C PHE A 402 -31.60 -15.92 6.38
N PHE A 403 -31.61 -14.72 5.79
CA PHE A 403 -30.63 -14.31 4.79
C PHE A 403 -29.18 -14.45 5.29
N ILE A 404 -28.88 -13.91 6.47
CA ILE A 404 -27.53 -13.99 7.06
C ILE A 404 -27.11 -15.45 7.29
N SER A 405 -28.03 -16.28 7.76
CA SER A 405 -27.77 -17.70 8.05
C SER A 405 -27.59 -18.52 6.77
N ALA A 406 -28.41 -18.28 5.74
CA ALA A 406 -28.33 -18.93 4.44
C ALA A 406 -27.03 -18.55 3.73
N MET A 407 -26.67 -17.26 3.72
CA MET A 407 -25.40 -16.77 3.17
C MET A 407 -24.21 -17.43 3.86
N LYS A 408 -24.20 -17.58 5.19
CA LYS A 408 -23.12 -18.29 5.90
C LYS A 408 -23.02 -19.78 5.53
N LYS A 409 -24.15 -20.46 5.29
CA LYS A 409 -24.17 -21.88 4.87
C LYS A 409 -23.67 -22.07 3.43
N MET A 410 -23.85 -21.06 2.59
CA MET A 410 -23.45 -21.03 1.18
C MET A 410 -22.10 -20.30 1.00
N ASP A 411 -21.22 -20.28 2.02
CA ASP A 411 -19.91 -19.61 1.98
C ASP A 411 -19.92 -18.15 1.49
N ASN A 412 -20.96 -17.41 1.87
CA ASN A 412 -21.28 -16.04 1.45
C ASN A 412 -21.45 -15.88 -0.07
N ASN A 413 -21.85 -16.94 -0.76
CA ASN A 413 -22.13 -16.94 -2.19
C ASN A 413 -23.55 -16.43 -2.49
N LEU A 414 -23.63 -15.14 -2.85
CA LEU A 414 -24.89 -14.51 -3.22
C LEU A 414 -25.56 -15.18 -4.42
N PHE A 415 -24.79 -15.74 -5.36
CA PHE A 415 -25.36 -16.36 -6.55
C PHE A 415 -26.06 -17.67 -6.23
N GLU A 416 -25.49 -18.48 -5.34
CA GLU A 416 -26.10 -19.72 -4.85
C GLU A 416 -27.37 -19.42 -4.05
N PHE A 417 -27.34 -18.37 -3.25
CA PHE A 417 -28.52 -17.87 -2.56
C PHE A 417 -29.64 -17.46 -3.54
N MET A 418 -29.32 -16.63 -4.54
CA MET A 418 -30.29 -16.21 -5.55
C MET A 418 -30.79 -17.40 -6.38
N ALA A 419 -29.93 -18.35 -6.73
CA ALA A 419 -30.29 -19.55 -7.47
C ALA A 419 -31.19 -20.50 -6.66
N THR A 420 -31.13 -20.45 -5.33
CA THR A 420 -31.96 -21.31 -4.47
C THR A 420 -33.33 -20.69 -4.20
N TYR A 421 -33.36 -19.37 -3.95
CA TYR A 421 -34.55 -18.71 -3.39
C TYR A 421 -35.22 -17.71 -4.33
N SER A 422 -34.70 -17.46 -5.55
CA SER A 422 -35.32 -16.56 -6.53
C SER A 422 -35.62 -17.27 -7.85
N THR A 423 -36.90 -17.51 -8.12
CA THR A 423 -37.36 -18.07 -9.40
C THR A 423 -37.09 -17.13 -10.57
N ASP A 424 -37.27 -15.83 -10.36
CA ASP A 424 -36.98 -14.80 -11.37
C ASP A 424 -35.49 -14.82 -11.76
N TYR A 425 -34.60 -15.02 -10.78
CA TYR A 425 -33.17 -15.15 -11.04
C TYR A 425 -32.83 -16.41 -11.81
N GLN A 426 -33.40 -17.56 -11.43
CA GLN A 426 -33.22 -18.82 -12.14
C GLN A 426 -33.57 -18.65 -13.63
N GLN A 427 -34.72 -18.05 -13.95
CA GLN A 427 -35.14 -17.83 -15.34
C GLN A 427 -34.23 -16.85 -16.10
N TYR A 428 -33.72 -15.81 -15.43
CA TYR A 428 -32.81 -14.84 -16.04
C TYR A 428 -31.45 -15.45 -16.39
N CYS A 429 -31.00 -16.44 -15.63
CA CYS A 429 -29.63 -16.91 -15.65
C CYS A 429 -29.43 -18.32 -16.22
N ASN A 430 -30.46 -19.16 -16.30
CA ASN A 430 -30.31 -20.57 -16.65
C ASN A 430 -30.03 -20.80 -18.15
N ALA A 431 -28.99 -21.60 -18.41
CA ALA A 431 -28.66 -22.16 -19.71
C ALA A 431 -28.21 -23.63 -19.52
N SER A 432 -28.38 -24.50 -20.51
CA SER A 432 -28.00 -25.92 -20.36
C SER A 432 -27.19 -26.43 -21.55
N TYR A 433 -26.13 -27.17 -21.27
CA TYR A 433 -25.29 -27.82 -22.28
C TYR A 433 -24.95 -29.22 -21.81
N ASN A 434 -25.13 -30.21 -22.69
CA ASN A 434 -24.76 -31.59 -22.44
C ASN A 434 -25.33 -32.19 -21.14
N GLY A 435 -26.58 -31.83 -20.79
CA GLY A 435 -27.28 -32.31 -19.59
C GLY A 435 -26.89 -31.60 -18.28
N SER A 436 -25.98 -30.62 -18.33
CA SER A 436 -25.57 -29.82 -17.19
C SER A 436 -26.15 -28.40 -17.28
N SER A 437 -26.84 -27.98 -16.23
CA SER A 437 -27.35 -26.61 -16.10
C SER A 437 -26.27 -25.68 -15.53
N PHE A 438 -26.10 -24.51 -16.12
CA PHE A 438 -25.20 -23.47 -15.66
C PHE A 438 -25.83 -22.09 -15.86
N TYR A 439 -25.13 -21.04 -15.41
CA TYR A 439 -25.65 -19.69 -15.56
C TYR A 439 -24.66 -18.67 -16.12
N ILE A 440 -25.22 -17.72 -16.88
CA ILE A 440 -24.51 -16.58 -17.46
C ILE A 440 -25.15 -15.30 -16.91
N SER A 441 -24.35 -14.44 -16.28
CA SER A 441 -24.82 -13.15 -15.74
C SER A 441 -23.97 -12.02 -16.29
N ASN A 442 -24.59 -11.01 -16.91
CA ASN A 442 -23.90 -9.85 -17.50
C ASN A 442 -22.67 -10.23 -18.36
N SER A 443 -22.82 -11.27 -19.17
CA SER A 443 -21.75 -11.84 -20.02
C SER A 443 -20.56 -12.46 -19.27
N ARG A 444 -20.67 -12.69 -17.96
CA ARG A 444 -19.71 -13.43 -17.14
C ARG A 444 -20.24 -14.82 -16.83
N TRP A 445 -19.35 -15.80 -16.94
CA TRP A 445 -19.65 -17.23 -16.83
C TRP A 445 -19.24 -17.70 -15.44
N ASN A 446 -20.11 -18.47 -14.78
CA ASN A 446 -19.74 -19.12 -13.54
C ASN A 446 -18.75 -20.27 -13.78
N ALA A 447 -18.22 -20.86 -12.71
CA ALA A 447 -17.24 -21.94 -12.81
C ALA A 447 -17.74 -23.12 -13.67
N GLU A 448 -19.01 -23.49 -13.52
CA GLU A 448 -19.61 -24.60 -14.28
C GLU A 448 -19.80 -24.25 -15.76
N ALA A 449 -20.23 -23.03 -16.09
CA ALA A 449 -20.30 -22.56 -17.47
C ALA A 449 -18.93 -22.59 -18.15
N ASN A 450 -17.85 -22.21 -17.44
CA ASN A 450 -16.49 -22.30 -18.00
C ASN A 450 -16.05 -23.77 -18.21
N ARG A 451 -16.41 -24.70 -17.32
CA ARG A 451 -16.11 -26.13 -17.54
C ARG A 451 -16.82 -26.69 -18.77
N GLN A 452 -18.10 -26.35 -18.94
CA GLN A 452 -18.86 -26.78 -20.11
C GLN A 452 -18.36 -26.10 -21.40
N PHE A 453 -17.84 -24.87 -21.29
CA PHE A 453 -17.13 -24.21 -22.39
C PHE A 453 -15.95 -25.04 -22.86
N ASP A 454 -15.05 -25.39 -21.94
CA ASP A 454 -13.79 -26.04 -22.27
C ASP A 454 -14.06 -27.43 -22.88
N LYS A 455 -15.08 -28.11 -22.36
CA LYS A 455 -15.59 -29.36 -22.92
C LYS A 455 -16.11 -29.16 -24.35
N TRP A 456 -17.01 -28.18 -24.58
CA TRP A 456 -17.52 -27.85 -25.92
C TRP A 456 -16.38 -27.48 -26.89
N VAL A 457 -15.39 -26.69 -26.45
CA VAL A 457 -14.22 -26.33 -27.28
C VAL A 457 -13.42 -27.56 -27.68
N SER A 458 -13.20 -28.52 -26.76
CA SER A 458 -12.49 -29.76 -27.09
C SER A 458 -13.25 -30.69 -28.04
N GLU A 459 -14.59 -30.60 -28.07
CA GLU A 459 -15.46 -31.41 -28.91
C GLU A 459 -15.65 -30.82 -30.32
N GLN A 460 -15.42 -29.52 -30.51
CA GLN A 460 -15.65 -28.82 -31.78
C GLN A 460 -14.37 -28.64 -32.59
N GLN A 461 -14.42 -28.94 -33.88
CA GLN A 461 -13.40 -28.60 -34.88
C GLN A 461 -14.06 -28.25 -36.22
N PRO A 462 -13.67 -27.16 -36.91
CA PRO A 462 -12.70 -26.12 -36.54
C PRO A 462 -13.32 -24.94 -35.75
N LEU A 463 -12.52 -24.25 -34.92
CA LEU A 463 -12.93 -23.08 -34.13
C LEU A 463 -12.12 -21.82 -34.50
N PRO A 464 -12.71 -20.61 -34.41
CA PRO A 464 -11.98 -19.34 -34.60
C PRO A 464 -10.88 -19.14 -33.55
N GLU A 465 -9.80 -18.42 -33.87
CA GLU A 465 -8.75 -18.10 -32.87
C GLU A 465 -9.21 -17.12 -31.77
N ASP A 466 -10.23 -16.30 -32.03
CA ASP A 466 -10.75 -15.35 -31.04
C ASP A 466 -11.66 -16.05 -30.00
N ILE A 467 -11.20 -16.09 -28.75
CA ILE A 467 -11.94 -16.61 -27.60
C ILE A 467 -13.30 -15.93 -27.42
N LYS A 468 -13.45 -14.65 -27.79
CA LYS A 468 -14.74 -13.95 -27.71
C LYS A 468 -15.73 -14.51 -28.72
N GLU A 469 -15.28 -14.81 -29.94
CA GLU A 469 -16.10 -15.45 -30.97
C GLU A 469 -16.46 -16.86 -30.56
N GLN A 470 -15.51 -17.65 -30.06
CA GLN A 470 -15.78 -19.00 -29.52
C GLN A 470 -16.83 -18.97 -28.39
N ARG A 471 -16.71 -18.03 -27.44
CA ARG A 471 -17.69 -17.85 -26.35
C ARG A 471 -19.06 -17.41 -26.86
N SER A 472 -19.10 -16.58 -27.90
CA SER A 472 -20.35 -16.19 -28.56
C SER A 472 -21.02 -17.39 -29.23
N MET A 473 -20.25 -18.22 -29.93
CA MET A 473 -20.72 -19.46 -30.57
C MET A 473 -21.24 -20.48 -29.56
N PHE A 474 -20.54 -20.69 -28.44
CA PHE A 474 -21.04 -21.54 -27.37
C PHE A 474 -22.35 -20.99 -26.80
N LYS A 475 -22.41 -19.69 -26.49
CA LYS A 475 -23.63 -19.07 -25.97
C LYS A 475 -24.81 -19.25 -26.93
N ALA A 476 -24.57 -19.13 -28.25
CA ALA A 476 -25.58 -19.43 -29.26
C ALA A 476 -25.97 -20.92 -29.27
N ALA A 477 -25.01 -21.85 -29.19
CA ALA A 477 -25.26 -23.29 -29.17
C ALA A 477 -26.08 -23.74 -27.94
N VAL A 478 -25.88 -23.07 -26.81
CA VAL A 478 -26.58 -23.33 -25.55
C VAL A 478 -28.01 -22.78 -25.55
N LEU A 479 -28.24 -21.67 -26.25
CA LEU A 479 -29.56 -21.04 -26.39
C LEU A 479 -30.45 -21.70 -27.45
N ILE A 480 -29.92 -22.66 -28.23
CA ILE A 480 -30.62 -23.34 -29.33
C ILE A 480 -31.18 -24.73 -28.92
N LYS A 481 -31.03 -25.16 -27.66
CA LYS A 481 -31.60 -26.44 -27.17
C LYS A 481 -32.69 -26.26 -26.12
#